data_AF-A0A522VHD6-F1
#
_entry.id   AF-A0A522VHD6-F1
#
_cell.length_a   1.000
_cell.length_b   1.000
_cell.length_c   1.000
_cell.angle_alpha   90.00
_cell.angle_beta   90.00
_cell.angle_gamma   90.00
#
_symmetry.space_group_name_H-M   'P 1'
#
loop_
_entity.id
_entity.type
_entity.pdbx_description
1 polymer ?
#
loop_
_entity_poly.entity_id
_entity_poly.type
_entity_poly.pdbx_seq_one_letter_code
_entity_poly.pdbx_strand_id
1 'polypeptide(L)' 'MKEPVWIEERDALALHERLLALHGGIAGIRDATLLSSGLARPRQQFAAGTLDEESFTAFLRANTQPA' A
#
# COMPACT_ATOMS: atom_id res chain seq x y z
N MET A 1 -18.67 -2.18 5.08
CA MET A 1 -17.24 -2.29 5.47
C MET A 1 -16.90 -1.18 6.46
N LYS A 2 -16.21 -1.50 7.57
CA LYS A 2 -15.62 -0.49 8.46
C LYS A 2 -14.40 0.14 7.77
N GLU A 3 -14.18 1.44 7.92
CA GLU A 3 -13.02 2.11 7.33
C GLU A 3 -11.70 1.42 7.74
N PRO A 4 -10.81 1.08 6.76
CA PRO A 4 -9.50 0.53 7.04
C PRO A 4 -8.60 1.50 7.81
N VAL A 5 -7.59 0.96 8.48
CA VAL A 5 -6.48 1.77 8.98
C VAL A 5 -5.52 2.01 7.82
N TRP A 6 -5.40 3.27 7.40
CA TRP A 6 -4.52 3.67 6.30
C TRP A 6 -3.07 3.79 6.77
N ILE A 7 -2.14 3.40 5.90
CA ILE A 7 -0.71 3.59 6.12
C ILE A 7 -0.36 5.03 5.76
N GLU A 8 0.32 5.73 6.67
CA GLU A 8 0.81 7.07 6.42
C GLU A 8 2.16 7.02 5.68
N GLU A 9 2.52 8.10 4.99
CA GLU A 9 3.72 8.12 4.13
C GLU A 9 5.00 7.74 4.88
N ARG A 10 5.16 8.25 6.10
CA ARG A 10 6.29 7.90 6.98
C ARG A 10 6.39 6.39 7.26
N ASP A 11 5.24 5.72 7.39
CA ASP A 11 5.17 4.31 7.74
C ASP A 11 5.52 3.48 6.50
N ALA A 12 5.07 3.91 5.31
CA ALA A 12 5.45 3.31 4.04
C ALA A 12 6.97 3.41 3.80
N LEU A 13 7.58 4.57 4.07
CA LEU A 13 9.02 4.77 3.98
C LEU A 13 9.78 3.89 4.98
N ALA A 14 9.34 3.85 6.25
CA ALA A 14 9.97 3.01 7.27
C ALA A 14 9.90 1.52 6.93
N LEU A 15 8.76 1.06 6.39
CA LEU A 15 8.62 -0.32 5.89
C LEU A 15 9.54 -0.59 4.70
N HIS A 16 9.67 0.35 3.77
CA HIS A 16 10.56 0.23 2.62
C HIS A 16 12.02 0.06 3.05
N GLU A 17 12.52 0.94 3.93
CA GLU A 17 13.88 0.85 4.47
C GLU A 17 14.13 -0.48 5.18
N ARG A 18 13.14 -0.96 5.94
CA ARG A 18 13.23 -2.28 6.59
C ARG A 18 13.30 -3.43 5.58
N LEU A 19 12.53 -3.38 4.50
CA LEU A 19 12.57 -4.41 3.46
C LEU A 19 13.90 -4.40 2.71
N LEU A 20 14.46 -3.23 2.42
CA LEU A 20 15.81 -3.11 1.85
C LEU A 20 16.87 -3.69 2.79
N ALA A 21 16.78 -3.45 4.09
CA ALA A 21 17.69 -4.02 5.07
C ALA A 21 17.60 -5.56 5.14
N LEU A 22 16.42 -6.14 4.91
CA LEU A 22 16.18 -7.59 4.98
C LEU A 22 16.49 -8.33 3.67
N HIS A 23 16.25 -7.69 2.53
CA HIS A 23 16.26 -8.36 1.22
C HIS A 23 17.21 -7.73 0.20
N GLY A 24 17.85 -6.61 0.55
CA GLY A 24 18.65 -5.80 -0.37
C GLY A 24 17.79 -5.00 -1.35
N GLY A 25 18.44 -4.17 -2.16
CA GLY A 25 17.79 -3.34 -3.18
C GLY A 25 18.41 -1.94 -3.28
N ILE A 26 17.88 -1.13 -4.19
CA ILE A 26 18.27 0.27 -4.34
C ILE A 26 17.51 1.09 -3.30
N ALA A 27 18.26 1.90 -2.54
CA ALA A 27 17.71 2.80 -1.52
C ALA A 27 17.08 4.07 -2.12
N GLY A 28 16.19 4.66 -1.32
CA GLY A 28 15.51 5.90 -1.66
C GLY A 28 14.23 5.71 -2.48
N ILE A 29 13.55 6.81 -2.73
CA ILE A 29 12.27 6.83 -3.45
C ILE A 29 12.47 7.26 -4.90
N ARG A 30 11.70 6.66 -5.80
CA ARG A 30 11.68 7.05 -7.22
C ARG A 30 11.15 8.47 -7.41
N ASP A 31 10.03 8.78 -6.77
CA ASP A 31 9.32 10.06 -6.87
C ASP A 31 8.34 10.20 -5.69
N ALA A 32 8.37 11.33 -4.97
CA ALA A 32 7.51 11.57 -3.81
C ALA A 32 6.03 11.82 -4.18
N THR A 33 5.78 12.42 -5.34
CA THR A 33 4.43 12.61 -5.87
C THR A 33 3.82 11.27 -6.27
N LEU A 34 4.62 10.37 -6.83
CA LEU A 34 4.16 9.03 -7.17
C LEU A 34 3.83 8.21 -5.91
N LEU A 35 4.65 8.32 -4.86
CA LEU A 35 4.38 7.68 -3.56
C LEU A 35 3.07 8.17 -2.96
N SER A 36 2.91 9.50 -2.81
CA SER A 36 1.70 10.10 -2.25
C SER A 36 0.45 9.77 -3.05
N SER A 37 0.52 9.78 -4.39
CA SER A 37 -0.59 9.32 -5.25
C SER A 37 -0.93 7.85 -5.04
N GLY A 38 0.08 6.99 -4.83
CA GLY A 38 -0.10 5.58 -4.55
C GLY A 38 -0.87 5.34 -3.23
N LEU A 39 -0.55 6.11 -2.19
CA LEU A 39 -1.23 6.04 -0.89
C LEU A 39 -2.64 6.63 -0.91
N ALA A 40 -2.88 7.66 -1.73
CA ALA A 40 -4.19 8.30 -1.86
C ALA A 40 -5.22 7.44 -2.61
N ARG A 41 -4.79 6.66 -3.60
CA ARG A 41 -5.69 5.91 -4.49
C ARG A 41 -6.62 4.92 -3.75
N PRO A 42 -6.16 4.07 -2.82
CA PRO A 42 -7.04 3.19 -2.06
C PRO A 42 -8.07 3.95 -1.23
N ARG A 43 -7.68 5.10 -0.64
CA ARG A 43 -8.57 5.97 0.15
C ARG A 43 -9.66 6.57 -0.75
N GLN A 44 -9.30 7.00 -1.95
CA GLN A 44 -10.24 7.49 -2.96
C GLN A 44 -11.22 6.40 -3.41
N GLN A 45 -10.73 5.17 -3.66
CA GLN A 45 -11.58 4.05 -4.05
C GLN A 45 -12.56 3.65 -2.94
N PHE A 46 -12.12 3.69 -1.69
CA PHE A 46 -12.98 3.48 -0.52
C PHE A 46 -14.06 4.56 -0.41
N ALA A 47 -13.67 5.84 -0.50
CA ALA A 47 -14.62 6.95 -0.47
C ALA A 47 -15.63 6.91 -1.64
N ALA A 48 -15.19 6.45 -2.81
CA ALA A 48 -16.04 6.26 -3.98
C ALA A 48 -16.89 4.97 -3.94
N GLY A 49 -16.74 4.13 -2.90
CA GLY A 49 -17.48 2.87 -2.76
C GLY A 49 -17.06 1.75 -3.72
N THR A 50 -15.91 1.90 -4.40
CA THR A 50 -15.38 0.90 -5.34
C THR A 50 -14.41 -0.08 -4.68
N LEU A 51 -13.91 0.25 -3.49
CA LEU A 51 -13.18 -0.69 -2.64
C LEU A 51 -14.15 -1.29 -1.62
N ASP A 52 -14.69 -2.46 -1.94
CA ASP A 52 -15.57 -3.25 -1.09
C ASP A 52 -14.88 -4.51 -0.53
N GLU A 53 -15.61 -5.28 0.26
CA GLU A 53 -15.07 -6.44 0.98
C GLU A 53 -14.66 -7.58 0.04
N GLU A 54 -15.41 -7.78 -1.03
CA GLU A 54 -15.11 -8.78 -2.05
C GLU A 54 -13.87 -8.38 -2.86
N SER A 55 -13.79 -7.13 -3.32
CA SER A 55 -12.66 -6.60 -4.08
C SER A 55 -11.38 -6.56 -3.24
N PHE A 56 -11.48 -6.17 -1.97
CA PHE A 56 -10.34 -6.17 -1.05
C PHE A 56 -9.85 -7.60 -0.75
N THR A 57 -10.76 -8.55 -0.52
CA THR A 57 -10.42 -9.96 -0.31
C THR A 57 -9.76 -10.56 -1.56
N ALA A 58 -10.27 -10.23 -2.75
CA ALA A 58 -9.67 -10.63 -4.02
C ALA A 58 -8.24 -10.08 -4.17
N PHE A 59 -8.03 -8.79 -3.85
CA PHE A 59 -6.71 -8.17 -3.84
C PHE A 59 -5.74 -8.89 -2.89
N LEU A 60 -6.17 -9.18 -1.66
CA LEU A 60 -5.32 -9.87 -0.69
C LEU A 60 -4.92 -11.25 -1.20
N ARG A 61 -5.84 -12.07 -1.72
CA ARG A 61 -5.48 -13.38 -2.29
C ARG A 61 -4.43 -13.26 -3.38
N ALA A 62 -4.57 -12.29 -4.28
CA ALA A 62 -3.65 -12.11 -5.40
C ALA A 62 -2.25 -11.64 -4.98
N ASN A 63 -2.10 -10.99 -3.83
CA ASN A 63 -0.86 -10.29 -3.44
C ASN A 63 -0.23 -10.74 -2.11
N THR A 64 -0.87 -11.64 -1.36
CA THR A 64 -0.34 -12.13 -0.06
C THR A 64 -0.11 -13.63 0.00
N GLN A 65 -0.42 -14.39 -1.06
CA GLN A 65 -0.02 -15.79 -1.12
C GLN A 65 1.50 -15.89 -1.33
N PRO A 66 2.22 -16.68 -0.52
CA PRO A 66 3.61 -17.00 -0.81
C PRO A 66 3.66 -17.76 -2.15
N ALA A 67 4.68 -17.45 -2.95
CA ALA A 67 5.00 -18.15 -4.18
C ALA A 67 5.27 -19.64 -3.94
#